data_AF-A0A6P4I7D5-F1
#
_entry.id   AF-A0A6P4I7D5-F1
#
_cell.length_a   1.000
_cell.length_b   1.000
_cell.length_c   1.000
_cell.angle_alpha   90.00
_cell.angle_beta   90.00
_cell.angle_gamma   90.00
#
_symmetry.space_group_name_H-M   'P 1'
#
loop_
_entity.id
_entity.type
_entity.pdbx_description
1 polymer ?
#
loop_
_entity_poly.entity_id
_entity_poly.type
_entity_poly.pdbx_seq_one_letter_code
_entity_poly.pdbx_strand_id
1 'polypeptide(L)'
;MSKSVLRPLLFQIQPLILRRLCLQPPKEGIQLSNTERPPKDPPDEGYEPTSVDHDGIDVPDFVNPAAFRQFSGPEEQLGPGAGKAEEYKNGHYFAYHRFSFYELQTQAAEMRDERRLDGGLQASIEVDEESVDQEKHMEVMKKLEAECDEILAAQAKEIKATKSPAKKETAKEDKKLEEKQKLEEKQKLEEKQKLEKKHEKNEKKPKKELEKKEKKLEKKLGEDKKLQKKNLEPKDKLEKKEKLEEMTEEELKEWCLKKEAAIKEKEKLKTEMKGKEKPDGAKAEKRLQDMNEKELLEWCLKKEADIKEIVKEEAEQAKKGSTPEANKK
;
A
#
# COMPACT_ATOMS: atom_id res chain seq x y z
N MET A 1 -32.89 -23.97 15.28
CA MET A 1 -31.61 -24.72 15.23
C MET A 1 -30.55 -23.78 14.69
N SER A 2 -29.97 -22.98 15.57
CA SER A 2 -29.05 -21.88 15.24
C SER A 2 -27.66 -22.42 14.96
N LYS A 3 -27.10 -22.12 13.78
CA LYS A 3 -25.75 -22.52 13.39
C LYS A 3 -24.77 -21.43 13.81
N SER A 4 -24.00 -21.69 14.86
CA SER A 4 -22.91 -20.87 15.35
C SER A 4 -21.75 -20.87 14.35
N VAL A 5 -21.35 -19.67 13.93
CA VAL A 5 -20.18 -19.42 13.09
C VAL A 5 -18.95 -19.35 14.01
N LEU A 6 -18.14 -20.41 14.01
CA LEU A 6 -16.82 -20.42 14.65
C LEU A 6 -15.82 -19.71 13.73
N ARG A 7 -15.49 -18.45 14.06
CA ARG A 7 -14.32 -17.76 13.49
C ARG A 7 -13.06 -18.28 14.19
N PRO A 8 -12.02 -18.69 13.46
CA PRO A 8 -10.74 -19.02 14.06
C PRO A 8 -10.05 -17.73 14.55
N LEU A 9 -9.73 -17.70 15.84
CA LEU A 9 -8.85 -16.72 16.47
C LEU A 9 -7.45 -16.86 15.84
N LEU A 10 -7.15 -16.01 14.87
CA LEU A 10 -5.78 -15.77 14.43
C LEU A 10 -5.04 -15.11 15.59
N PHE A 11 -4.16 -15.89 16.22
CA PHE A 11 -3.20 -15.43 17.19
C PHE A 11 -2.39 -14.27 16.59
N GLN A 12 -2.67 -13.08 17.10
CA GLN A 12 -1.94 -11.85 16.86
C GLN A 12 -0.58 -11.98 17.54
N ILE A 13 0.39 -12.61 16.87
CA ILE A 13 1.78 -12.62 17.31
C ILE A 13 2.32 -11.21 17.05
N GLN A 14 2.17 -10.31 18.03
CA GLN A 14 2.93 -9.07 18.05
C GLN A 14 4.41 -9.45 18.28
N PRO A 15 5.34 -9.07 17.38
CA PRO A 15 6.75 -9.14 17.73
C PRO A 15 7.01 -8.12 18.84
N LEU A 16 7.15 -8.62 20.08
CA LEU A 16 7.74 -7.90 21.19
C LEU A 16 9.20 -7.59 20.81
N ILE A 17 9.41 -6.47 20.13
CA ILE A 17 10.74 -5.88 20.00
C ILE A 17 11.08 -5.35 21.40
N LEU A 18 11.71 -6.19 22.23
CA LEU A 18 12.37 -5.75 23.45
C LEU A 18 13.52 -4.83 23.05
N ARG A 19 13.22 -3.54 22.86
CA ARG A 19 14.21 -2.48 22.99
C ARG A 19 14.64 -2.47 24.46
N ARG A 20 15.66 -3.26 24.80
CA ARG A 20 16.51 -2.99 25.97
C ARG A 20 17.19 -1.65 25.71
N LEU A 21 16.45 -0.57 25.98
CA LEU A 21 17.05 0.73 26.21
C LEU A 21 17.96 0.55 27.43
N CYS A 22 19.20 0.98 27.27
CA CYS A 22 20.17 1.10 28.35
C CYS A 22 19.60 2.03 29.42
N LEU A 23 18.80 1.47 30.33
CA LEU A 23 18.54 2.03 31.66
C LEU A 23 19.83 1.89 32.47
N GLN A 24 20.85 2.68 32.12
CA GLN A 24 21.84 3.07 33.10
C GLN A 24 21.48 4.50 33.52
N PRO A 25 21.29 4.76 34.83
CA PRO A 25 21.14 6.14 35.30
C PRO A 25 22.38 6.94 34.88
N PRO A 26 22.23 8.25 34.61
CA PRO A 26 23.35 9.09 34.24
C PRO A 26 24.36 9.04 35.39
N LYS A 27 25.57 8.56 35.10
CA LYS A 27 26.68 8.66 36.04
C LYS A 27 27.06 10.13 36.07
N GLU A 28 26.68 10.82 37.12
CA GLU A 28 27.18 12.14 37.45
C GLU A 28 28.72 12.10 37.41
N GLY A 29 29.33 12.91 36.54
CA GLY A 29 30.78 13.06 36.48
C GLY A 29 31.53 12.21 35.45
N ILE A 30 30.93 11.87 34.31
CA ILE A 30 31.75 11.44 33.16
C ILE A 30 32.40 12.69 32.56
N GLN A 31 33.68 12.92 32.85
CA GLN A 31 34.53 13.77 32.01
C GLN A 31 34.60 13.11 30.62
N LEU A 32 33.60 13.41 29.79
CA LEU A 32 33.42 12.82 28.47
C LEU A 32 34.42 13.46 27.50
N SER A 33 35.35 12.64 27.03
CA SER A 33 36.27 12.87 25.92
C SER A 33 37.43 13.84 26.16
N ASN A 34 38.65 13.33 25.96
CA ASN A 34 39.91 14.09 25.90
C ASN A 34 40.07 14.83 24.56
N THR A 35 38.97 15.06 23.85
CA THR A 35 38.93 15.86 22.62
C THR A 35 38.42 17.23 22.99
N GLU A 36 39.21 18.26 22.71
CA GLU A 36 38.80 19.64 22.91
C GLU A 36 37.44 19.87 22.25
N ARG A 37 36.54 20.48 23.02
CA ARG A 37 35.19 20.82 22.58
C ARG A 37 35.29 21.74 21.36
N PRO A 38 34.57 21.44 20.26
CA PRO A 38 34.54 22.34 19.12
C PRO A 38 34.21 23.76 19.59
N PRO A 39 34.96 24.80 19.16
CA PRO A 39 34.81 26.15 19.70
C PRO A 39 33.41 26.74 19.59
N LYS A 40 32.58 26.17 18.70
CA LYS A 40 31.24 26.64 18.36
C LYS A 40 30.11 25.70 18.82
N ASP A 41 30.43 24.64 19.56
CA ASP A 41 29.38 23.81 20.15
C ASP A 41 28.73 24.54 21.36
N PRO A 42 27.44 24.28 21.64
CA PRO A 42 26.73 24.83 22.80
C PRO A 42 27.01 24.06 24.10
N PRO A 43 27.08 24.73 25.27
CA PRO A 43 27.51 24.13 26.53
C PRO A 43 26.73 22.85 26.87
N ASP A 44 27.42 21.87 27.45
CA ASP A 44 26.83 20.55 27.71
C ASP A 44 25.70 20.60 28.75
N GLU A 45 25.71 21.59 29.64
CA GLU A 45 24.71 21.79 30.69
C GLU A 45 24.06 23.18 30.55
N GLY A 46 22.72 23.23 30.61
CA GLY A 46 21.94 24.47 30.68
C GLY A 46 21.80 25.24 29.37
N TYR A 47 22.02 24.61 28.21
CA TYR A 47 21.80 25.25 26.92
C TYR A 47 20.33 25.16 26.48
N GLU A 48 19.55 26.19 26.81
CA GLU A 48 18.14 26.32 26.43
C GLU A 48 17.90 27.69 25.76
N PRO A 49 18.39 27.91 24.53
CA PRO A 49 18.14 29.16 23.82
C PRO A 49 16.66 29.32 23.51
N THR A 50 16.12 30.52 23.72
CA THR A 50 14.72 30.86 23.41
C THR A 50 14.53 31.26 21.94
N SER A 51 15.58 31.76 21.28
CA SER A 51 15.57 32.22 19.89
C SER A 51 16.94 32.05 19.25
N VAL A 52 16.98 32.13 17.91
CA VAL A 52 18.23 32.19 17.14
C VAL A 52 18.46 33.61 16.67
N ASP A 53 19.49 34.26 17.21
CA ASP A 53 19.81 35.67 16.93
C ASP A 53 20.72 35.78 15.69
N HIS A 54 20.16 35.59 14.49
CA HIS A 54 20.91 35.66 13.23
C HIS A 54 20.09 36.10 12.02
N ASP A 55 20.46 37.19 11.33
CA ASP A 55 19.67 37.78 10.22
C ASP A 55 19.51 36.83 9.01
N GLY A 56 20.58 36.08 8.74
CA GLY A 56 20.63 35.10 7.65
C GLY A 56 19.84 33.81 7.89
N ILE A 57 19.29 33.59 9.08
CA ILE A 57 18.57 32.36 9.46
C ILE A 57 17.15 32.75 9.84
N ASP A 58 16.19 31.98 9.37
CA ASP A 58 14.79 32.13 9.80
C ASP A 58 14.36 30.76 10.32
N VAL A 59 14.20 30.65 11.64
CA VAL A 59 13.86 29.39 12.30
C VAL A 59 12.36 29.36 12.52
N PRO A 60 11.63 28.40 11.94
CA PRO A 60 10.20 28.27 12.18
C PRO A 60 9.88 28.01 13.66
N ASP A 61 8.74 28.49 14.14
CA ASP A 61 8.30 28.35 15.54
C ASP A 61 8.23 26.90 16.03
N PHE A 62 7.98 25.95 15.11
CA PHE A 62 7.92 24.51 15.42
C PHE A 62 9.29 23.85 15.48
N VAL A 63 10.40 24.57 15.27
CA VAL A 63 11.77 24.05 15.36
C VAL A 63 12.43 24.61 16.61
N ASN A 64 12.99 23.73 17.44
CA ASN A 64 13.60 24.13 18.69
C ASN A 64 14.89 24.92 18.40
N PRO A 65 15.05 26.17 18.89
CA PRO A 65 16.28 26.95 18.74
C PRO A 65 17.53 26.24 19.27
N ALA A 66 17.36 25.31 20.22
CA ALA A 66 18.45 24.50 20.78
C ALA A 66 19.15 23.63 19.73
N ALA A 67 18.54 23.40 18.57
CA ALA A 67 19.17 22.69 17.46
C ALA A 67 20.24 23.53 16.73
N PHE A 68 20.36 24.82 17.01
CA PHE A 68 21.34 25.71 16.40
C PHE A 68 22.39 26.12 17.42
N ARG A 69 23.61 26.42 16.93
CA ARG A 69 24.67 26.93 17.80
C ARG A 69 24.40 28.36 18.24
N GLN A 70 25.10 28.80 19.28
CA GLN A 70 25.15 30.20 19.64
C GLN A 70 25.97 31.00 18.62
N PHE A 71 25.39 32.09 18.14
CA PHE A 71 26.07 33.04 17.28
C PHE A 71 26.73 34.14 18.10
N SER A 72 27.82 34.69 17.59
CA SER A 72 28.47 35.85 18.23
C SER A 72 27.70 37.17 18.00
N GLY A 73 26.74 37.16 17.08
CA GLY A 73 25.85 38.28 16.78
C GLY A 73 25.06 38.04 15.48
N PRO A 74 24.15 38.98 15.12
CA PRO A 74 23.26 38.83 13.97
C PRO A 74 23.98 38.85 12.61
N GLU A 75 25.15 39.48 12.55
CA GLU A 75 25.98 39.62 11.35
C GLU A 75 27.10 38.55 11.25
N GLU A 76 27.07 37.47 12.05
CA GLU A 76 28.08 36.42 11.96
C GLU A 76 28.11 35.81 10.54
N GLN A 77 29.28 35.73 9.93
CA GLN A 77 29.38 35.06 8.64
C GLN A 77 29.16 33.54 8.81
N LEU A 78 28.03 33.05 8.30
CA LEU A 78 27.67 31.62 8.38
C LEU A 78 28.69 30.74 7.65
N GLY A 79 29.35 31.25 6.61
CA GLY A 79 30.40 30.53 5.89
C GLY A 79 30.86 31.31 4.65
N PRO A 80 31.82 30.78 3.88
CA PRO A 80 32.32 31.44 2.68
C PRO A 80 31.18 31.61 1.66
N GLY A 81 30.74 32.85 1.43
CA GLY A 81 29.62 33.17 0.54
C GLY A 81 28.29 32.54 0.96
N ALA A 82 28.11 32.19 2.25
CA ALA A 82 26.90 31.53 2.73
C ALA A 82 25.89 32.53 3.29
N GLY A 83 24.69 32.59 2.70
CA GLY A 83 23.64 33.51 3.14
C GLY A 83 22.42 33.52 2.21
N LYS A 84 21.31 34.12 2.68
CA LYS A 84 20.08 34.27 1.88
C LYS A 84 20.33 35.06 0.58
N ALA A 85 21.10 36.16 0.69
CA ALA A 85 21.45 37.03 -0.43
C ALA A 85 22.71 36.59 -1.20
N GLU A 86 23.48 35.63 -0.68
CA GLU A 86 24.80 35.25 -1.20
C GLU A 86 24.75 34.13 -2.25
N GLU A 87 25.90 33.75 -2.82
CA GLU A 87 26.01 32.68 -3.82
C GLU A 87 25.62 31.30 -3.24
N TYR A 88 26.08 30.98 -2.04
CA TYR A 88 25.76 29.73 -1.37
C TYR A 88 24.53 29.91 -0.46
N LYS A 89 23.38 29.41 -0.93
CA LYS A 89 22.08 29.60 -0.27
C LYS A 89 21.88 28.80 1.03
N ASN A 90 22.71 27.79 1.28
CA ASN A 90 22.54 26.90 2.43
C ASN A 90 23.33 27.34 3.67
N GLY A 91 23.01 28.54 4.19
CA GLY A 91 23.62 29.06 5.43
C GLY A 91 23.33 28.20 6.67
N HIS A 92 22.16 27.56 6.71
CA HIS A 92 21.72 26.70 7.83
C HIS A 92 22.67 25.55 8.12
N TYR A 93 23.36 25.02 7.11
CA TYR A 93 24.35 23.96 7.31
C TYR A 93 25.41 24.34 8.36
N PHE A 94 25.86 25.59 8.33
CA PHE A 94 26.85 26.06 9.27
C PHE A 94 26.26 26.45 10.62
N ALA A 95 24.94 26.52 10.75
CA ALA A 95 24.29 26.85 12.02
C ALA A 95 24.21 25.65 12.97
N TYR A 96 24.38 24.43 12.46
CA TYR A 96 24.31 23.22 13.25
C TYR A 96 25.57 23.00 14.11
N HIS A 97 25.35 22.36 15.25
CA HIS A 97 26.36 21.86 16.18
C HIS A 97 26.25 20.33 16.29
N ARG A 98 27.11 19.72 17.09
CA ARG A 98 27.19 18.26 17.24
C ARG A 98 25.87 17.58 17.67
N PHE A 99 25.02 18.27 18.44
CA PHE A 99 23.78 17.71 18.99
C PHE A 99 22.52 18.11 18.21
N SER A 100 22.63 18.92 17.15
CA SER A 100 21.48 19.37 16.35
C SER A 100 20.60 18.23 15.84
N PHE A 101 21.22 17.12 15.42
CA PHE A 101 20.47 15.95 14.98
C PHE A 101 19.62 15.34 16.10
N TYR A 102 20.17 15.26 17.31
CA TYR A 102 19.47 14.72 18.47
C TYR A 102 18.28 15.60 18.87
N GLU A 103 18.48 16.92 18.90
CA GLU A 103 17.41 17.90 19.17
C GLU A 103 16.26 17.78 18.17
N LEU A 104 16.57 17.83 16.87
CA LEU A 104 15.57 17.72 15.80
C LEU A 104 14.86 16.36 15.81
N GLN A 105 15.59 15.28 16.11
CA GLN A 105 15.00 13.94 16.19
C GLN A 105 14.05 13.81 17.37
N THR A 106 14.41 14.37 18.52
CA THR A 106 13.60 14.37 19.75
C THR A 106 12.32 15.18 19.52
N GLN A 107 12.46 16.39 19.00
CA GLN A 107 11.32 17.24 18.64
C GLN A 107 10.39 16.59 17.61
N ALA A 108 10.94 15.92 16.59
CA ALA A 108 10.13 15.20 15.62
C ALA A 108 9.38 14.00 16.23
N ALA A 109 9.93 13.39 17.28
CA ALA A 109 9.26 12.35 18.04
C ALA A 109 8.13 12.93 18.91
N GLU A 110 8.38 14.04 19.60
CA GLU A 110 7.38 14.76 20.39
C GLU A 110 6.19 15.19 19.54
N MET A 111 6.41 15.87 18.42
CA MET A 111 5.35 16.24 17.47
C MET A 111 4.59 15.02 16.92
N ARG A 112 5.23 13.86 16.82
CA ARG A 112 4.56 12.61 16.39
C ARG A 112 3.67 12.06 17.50
N ASP A 113 4.12 12.12 18.73
CA ASP A 113 3.40 11.58 19.88
C ASP A 113 2.25 12.51 20.31
N GLU A 114 2.42 13.82 20.22
CA GLU A 114 1.33 14.80 20.35
C GLU A 114 0.20 14.51 19.37
N ARG A 115 0.51 14.28 18.09
CA ARG A 115 -0.50 13.88 17.08
C ARG A 115 -1.21 12.56 17.40
N ARG A 116 -0.55 11.64 18.13
CA ARG A 116 -1.19 10.39 18.57
C ARG A 116 -2.10 10.62 19.76
N LEU A 117 -1.69 11.48 20.70
CA LEU A 117 -2.50 11.87 21.84
C LEU A 117 -3.74 12.65 21.39
N ASP A 118 -3.63 13.48 20.36
CA ASP A 118 -4.73 14.22 19.72
C ASP A 118 -5.64 13.33 18.83
N GLY A 119 -5.60 12.01 19.02
CA GLY A 119 -6.51 11.06 18.36
C GLY A 119 -6.21 10.82 16.87
N GLY A 120 -5.06 11.25 16.36
CA GLY A 120 -4.71 11.09 14.95
C GLY A 120 -5.50 12.01 14.01
N LEU A 121 -6.14 13.06 14.53
CA LEU A 121 -6.56 14.17 13.68
C LEU A 121 -5.29 14.74 13.04
N GLN A 122 -5.16 14.58 11.73
CA GLN A 122 -4.20 15.38 10.99
C GLN A 122 -4.61 16.82 11.25
N ALA A 123 -3.69 17.59 11.87
CA ALA A 123 -3.82 19.03 12.05
C ALA A 123 -4.46 19.58 10.77
N SER A 124 -5.67 20.10 10.95
CA SER A 124 -6.56 20.54 9.90
C SER A 124 -5.75 21.31 8.86
N ILE A 125 -5.75 20.79 7.62
CA ILE A 125 -5.58 21.61 6.42
C ILE A 125 -6.33 22.90 6.73
N GLU A 126 -5.62 24.03 6.68
CA GLU A 126 -6.13 25.37 6.92
C GLU A 126 -7.57 25.45 6.39
N VAL A 127 -8.51 25.25 7.31
CA VAL A 127 -9.92 25.49 7.04
C VAL A 127 -9.96 26.99 7.04
N ASP A 128 -9.94 27.51 5.82
CA ASP A 128 -10.38 28.83 5.42
C ASP A 128 -11.28 29.43 6.50
N GLU A 129 -10.86 30.57 7.03
CA GLU A 129 -11.37 31.21 8.24
C GLU A 129 -12.82 31.76 8.07
N GLU A 130 -13.66 31.12 7.28
CA GLU A 130 -15.09 31.37 7.21
C GLU A 130 -15.81 30.55 8.29
N SER A 131 -15.69 31.02 9.52
CA SER A 131 -16.56 30.67 10.67
C SER A 131 -17.99 31.20 10.49
N VAL A 132 -18.56 31.06 9.29
CA VAL A 132 -19.92 31.52 8.98
C VAL A 132 -20.92 30.49 9.48
N ASP A 133 -21.44 30.77 10.68
CA ASP A 133 -22.76 30.40 11.16
C ASP A 133 -23.13 28.90 11.17
N GLN A 134 -22.38 28.09 11.92
CA GLN A 134 -22.78 26.70 12.23
C GLN A 134 -24.21 26.62 12.81
N GLU A 135 -24.67 27.64 13.54
CA GLU A 135 -26.05 27.71 14.05
C GLU A 135 -27.10 27.80 12.92
N LYS A 136 -26.86 28.60 11.88
CA LYS A 136 -27.78 28.70 10.74
C LYS A 136 -27.86 27.38 9.97
N HIS A 137 -26.74 26.68 9.83
CA HIS A 137 -26.72 25.36 9.20
C HIS A 137 -27.52 24.33 10.00
N MET A 138 -27.39 24.32 11.33
CA MET A 138 -28.17 23.44 12.20
C MET A 138 -29.67 23.74 12.18
N GLU A 139 -30.05 25.01 12.05
CA GLU A 139 -31.45 25.41 11.89
C GLU A 139 -32.05 24.94 10.55
N VAL A 140 -31.27 24.98 9.47
CA VAL A 140 -31.70 24.46 8.16
C VAL A 140 -31.90 22.95 8.22
N MET A 141 -30.98 22.21 8.85
CA MET A 141 -31.12 20.75 9.04
C MET A 141 -32.37 20.40 9.84
N LYS A 142 -32.66 21.10 10.95
CA LYS A 142 -33.87 20.86 11.74
C LYS A 142 -35.17 21.11 10.97
N LYS A 143 -35.19 22.09 10.06
CA LYS A 143 -36.36 22.35 9.20
C LYS A 143 -36.58 21.21 8.20
N LEU A 144 -35.51 20.73 7.59
CA LEU A 144 -35.57 19.59 6.66
C LEU A 144 -36.01 18.30 7.36
N GLU A 145 -35.57 18.05 8.59
CA GLU A 145 -36.03 16.92 9.41
C GLU A 145 -37.54 16.98 9.65
N ALA A 146 -38.06 18.15 10.03
CA ALA A 146 -39.50 18.34 10.24
C ALA A 146 -40.32 18.12 8.96
N GLU A 147 -39.84 18.61 7.81
CA GLU A 147 -40.49 18.37 6.51
C GLU A 147 -40.52 16.89 6.14
N CYS A 148 -39.46 16.14 6.43
CA CYS A 148 -39.41 14.70 6.18
C CYS A 148 -40.41 13.92 7.04
N ASP A 149 -40.52 14.28 8.33
CA ASP A 149 -41.48 13.67 9.25
C ASP A 149 -42.94 13.91 8.83
N GLU A 150 -43.25 15.10 8.31
CA GLU A 150 -44.58 15.41 7.76
C GLU A 150 -44.92 14.54 6.54
N ILE A 151 -43.97 14.35 5.63
CA ILE A 151 -44.14 13.50 4.45
C ILE A 151 -44.39 12.05 4.86
N LEU A 152 -43.62 11.53 5.83
CA LEU A 152 -43.79 10.18 6.34
C LEU A 152 -45.16 10.00 7.02
N ALA A 153 -45.62 11.00 7.77
CA ALA A 153 -46.93 10.96 8.41
C ALA A 153 -48.08 10.98 7.38
N ALA A 154 -47.96 11.76 6.30
CA ALA A 154 -48.93 11.79 5.20
C ALA A 154 -49.03 10.44 4.48
N GLN A 155 -47.88 9.85 4.10
CA GLN A 155 -47.83 8.55 3.45
C GLN A 155 -48.41 7.43 4.35
N ALA A 156 -48.13 7.46 5.65
CA ALA A 156 -48.70 6.51 6.59
C ALA A 156 -50.24 6.59 6.68
N LYS A 157 -50.82 7.80 6.53
CA LYS A 157 -52.28 7.99 6.50
C LYS A 157 -52.89 7.46 5.21
N GLU A 158 -52.27 7.72 4.06
CA GLU A 158 -52.73 7.19 2.77
C GLU A 158 -52.68 5.67 2.71
N ILE A 159 -51.61 5.06 3.23
CA ILE A 159 -51.47 3.60 3.31
C ILE A 159 -52.53 2.99 4.24
N LYS A 160 -52.91 3.66 5.34
CA LYS A 160 -53.99 3.20 6.21
C LYS A 160 -55.37 3.33 5.54
N ALA A 161 -55.61 4.42 4.80
CA ALA A 161 -56.85 4.61 4.07
C ALA A 161 -57.04 3.55 2.96
N THR A 162 -55.97 3.26 2.20
CA THR A 162 -55.99 2.32 1.07
C THR A 162 -55.96 0.84 1.46
N LYS A 163 -55.50 0.47 2.67
CA LYS A 163 -55.53 -0.93 3.16
C LYS A 163 -56.89 -1.40 3.71
N SER A 164 -57.89 -0.52 3.78
CA SER A 164 -59.20 -0.85 4.37
C SER A 164 -60.16 -1.71 3.51
N PRO A 165 -60.04 -1.82 2.16
CA PRO A 165 -60.80 -2.81 1.38
C PRO A 165 -59.98 -4.01 0.83
N ALA A 166 -58.64 -3.97 0.79
CA ALA A 166 -57.84 -4.95 0.03
C ALA A 166 -57.45 -6.27 0.78
N LYS A 167 -57.89 -6.48 2.02
CA LYS A 167 -57.43 -7.61 2.87
C LYS A 167 -58.07 -8.97 2.57
N LYS A 168 -58.91 -9.10 1.53
CA LYS A 168 -59.61 -10.37 1.19
C LYS A 168 -59.04 -11.14 -0.01
N GLU A 169 -58.18 -10.54 -0.84
CA GLU A 169 -57.66 -11.21 -2.05
C GLU A 169 -56.28 -11.86 -1.89
N THR A 170 -55.39 -11.29 -1.08
CA THR A 170 -53.99 -11.79 -0.97
C THR A 170 -53.85 -13.16 -0.28
N ALA A 171 -54.83 -13.57 0.55
CA ALA A 171 -54.78 -14.86 1.23
C ALA A 171 -55.04 -16.07 0.31
N LYS A 172 -55.58 -15.87 -0.91
CA LYS A 172 -55.80 -16.95 -1.88
C LYS A 172 -54.59 -17.22 -2.77
N GLU A 173 -53.74 -16.22 -3.02
CA GLU A 173 -52.55 -16.38 -3.86
C GLU A 173 -51.41 -17.09 -3.13
N ASP A 174 -51.19 -16.78 -1.85
CA ASP A 174 -50.12 -17.41 -1.05
C ASP A 174 -50.32 -18.94 -0.93
N LYS A 175 -51.57 -19.39 -0.83
CA LYS A 175 -51.92 -20.82 -0.74
C LYS A 175 -51.65 -21.58 -2.05
N LYS A 176 -51.76 -20.89 -3.19
CA LYS A 176 -51.54 -21.48 -4.53
C LYS A 176 -50.05 -21.56 -4.87
N LEU A 177 -49.25 -20.65 -4.33
CA LEU A 177 -47.79 -20.64 -4.51
C LEU A 177 -47.12 -21.79 -3.73
N GLU A 178 -47.58 -22.06 -2.50
CA GLU A 178 -47.02 -23.11 -1.64
C GLU A 178 -47.28 -24.52 -2.20
N GLU A 179 -48.45 -24.75 -2.81
CA GLU A 179 -48.78 -26.03 -3.45
C GLU A 179 -47.90 -26.31 -4.69
N LYS A 180 -47.56 -25.24 -5.44
CA LYS A 180 -46.70 -25.34 -6.63
C LYS A 180 -45.25 -25.70 -6.25
N GLN A 181 -44.74 -25.15 -5.14
CA GLN A 181 -43.39 -25.46 -4.65
C GLN A 181 -43.26 -26.92 -4.18
N LYS A 182 -44.29 -27.45 -3.50
CA LYS A 182 -44.32 -28.86 -3.05
C LYS A 182 -44.32 -29.86 -4.22
N LEU A 183 -44.95 -29.51 -5.34
CA LEU A 183 -44.96 -30.35 -6.53
C LEU A 183 -43.57 -30.41 -7.19
N GLU A 184 -42.88 -29.29 -7.27
CA GLU A 184 -41.55 -29.19 -7.89
C GLU A 184 -40.49 -29.95 -7.08
N GLU A 185 -40.54 -29.88 -5.76
CA GLU A 185 -39.62 -30.62 -4.88
C GLU A 185 -39.77 -32.14 -5.03
N LYS A 186 -41.01 -32.63 -5.19
CA LYS A 186 -41.30 -34.05 -5.41
C LYS A 186 -40.72 -34.57 -6.72
N GLN A 187 -40.77 -33.76 -7.79
CA GLN A 187 -40.20 -34.14 -9.09
C GLN A 187 -38.67 -34.25 -9.04
N LYS A 188 -37.99 -33.31 -8.36
CA LYS A 188 -36.52 -33.32 -8.19
C LYS A 188 -36.04 -34.55 -7.42
N LEU A 189 -36.81 -34.99 -6.40
CA LEU A 189 -36.47 -36.18 -5.62
C LEU A 189 -36.55 -37.46 -6.47
N GLU A 190 -37.56 -37.57 -7.33
CA GLU A 190 -37.76 -38.73 -8.21
C GLU A 190 -36.65 -38.83 -9.28
N GLU A 191 -36.22 -37.69 -9.84
CA GLU A 191 -35.12 -37.63 -10.80
C GLU A 191 -33.78 -38.07 -10.17
N LYS A 192 -33.50 -37.62 -8.94
CA LYS A 192 -32.28 -38.00 -8.21
C LYS A 192 -32.21 -39.52 -7.97
N GLN A 193 -33.32 -40.14 -7.61
CA GLN A 193 -33.40 -41.60 -7.43
C GLN A 193 -33.17 -42.38 -8.74
N LYS A 194 -33.55 -41.82 -9.90
CA LYS A 194 -33.29 -42.43 -11.21
C LYS A 194 -31.82 -42.39 -11.60
N LEU A 195 -31.12 -41.31 -11.24
CA LEU A 195 -29.67 -41.15 -11.50
C LEU A 195 -28.83 -42.10 -10.63
N GLU A 196 -29.20 -42.26 -9.36
CA GLU A 196 -28.49 -43.15 -8.43
C GLU A 196 -28.55 -44.62 -8.91
N LYS A 197 -29.73 -45.08 -9.35
CA LYS A 197 -29.90 -46.42 -9.94
C LYS A 197 -29.14 -46.64 -11.25
N LYS A 198 -28.85 -45.58 -12.00
CA LYS A 198 -27.98 -45.66 -13.20
C LYS A 198 -26.51 -45.79 -12.82
N HIS A 199 -26.07 -45.08 -11.78
CA HIS A 199 -24.69 -45.13 -11.32
C HIS A 199 -24.34 -46.51 -10.76
N GLU A 200 -25.25 -47.14 -10.00
CA GLU A 200 -25.06 -48.48 -9.43
C GLU A 200 -24.95 -49.59 -10.49
N LYS A 201 -25.59 -49.41 -11.67
CA LYS A 201 -25.47 -50.36 -12.80
C LYS A 201 -24.15 -50.24 -13.56
N ASN A 202 -23.48 -49.10 -13.52
CA ASN A 202 -22.20 -48.89 -14.23
C ASN A 202 -20.97 -49.38 -13.43
N GLU A 203 -21.08 -49.66 -12.14
CA GLU A 203 -19.95 -50.16 -11.32
C GLU A 203 -19.71 -51.68 -11.41
N LYS A 204 -20.55 -52.45 -12.13
CA LYS A 204 -20.40 -53.91 -12.25
C LYS A 204 -20.12 -54.41 -13.67
N LYS A 205 -18.91 -54.13 -14.23
CA LYS A 205 -18.09 -55.00 -15.13
C LYS A 205 -16.94 -54.24 -15.84
N PRO A 206 -15.79 -54.89 -16.17
CA PRO A 206 -14.88 -55.60 -15.29
C PRO A 206 -13.42 -55.07 -15.37
N LYS A 207 -12.71 -55.21 -14.25
CA LYS A 207 -11.27 -54.93 -14.03
C LYS A 207 -10.31 -55.84 -14.83
N LYS A 208 -10.42 -55.96 -16.16
CA LYS A 208 -9.51 -56.79 -16.98
C LYS A 208 -8.69 -56.05 -18.06
N GLU A 209 -8.83 -54.74 -18.21
CA GLU A 209 -8.06 -53.97 -19.20
C GLU A 209 -6.96 -53.07 -18.64
N LEU A 210 -6.94 -52.76 -17.34
CA LEU A 210 -5.93 -51.89 -16.74
C LEU A 210 -4.59 -52.60 -16.45
N GLU A 211 -4.63 -53.91 -16.14
CA GLU A 211 -3.42 -54.67 -15.79
C GLU A 211 -2.52 -55.00 -17.01
N LYS A 212 -3.07 -54.91 -18.24
CA LYS A 212 -2.31 -55.10 -19.49
C LYS A 212 -1.59 -53.84 -19.99
N LYS A 213 -1.96 -52.65 -19.50
CA LYS A 213 -1.35 -51.37 -19.90
C LYS A 213 -0.14 -51.01 -19.04
N GLU A 214 -0.14 -51.34 -17.74
CA GLU A 214 1.02 -51.11 -16.86
C GLU A 214 2.25 -51.94 -17.25
N LYS A 215 2.09 -53.22 -17.60
CA LYS A 215 3.22 -54.07 -18.07
C LYS A 215 3.87 -53.62 -19.38
N LYS A 216 3.26 -52.71 -20.13
CA LYS A 216 3.78 -52.20 -21.42
C LYS A 216 4.55 -50.88 -21.28
N LEU A 217 4.40 -50.17 -20.15
CA LEU A 217 5.09 -48.90 -19.87
C LEU A 217 6.42 -49.10 -19.15
N GLU A 218 6.55 -50.11 -18.28
CA GLU A 218 7.83 -50.42 -17.61
C GLU A 218 8.94 -50.89 -18.57
N LYS A 219 8.58 -51.46 -19.72
CA LYS A 219 9.55 -51.95 -20.71
C LYS A 219 10.09 -50.86 -21.65
N LYS A 220 9.57 -49.63 -21.58
CA LYS A 220 9.99 -48.49 -22.42
C LYS A 220 10.86 -47.46 -21.70
N LEU A 221 11.11 -47.62 -20.39
CA LEU A 221 11.90 -46.67 -19.59
C LEU A 221 13.35 -47.15 -19.32
N GLY A 222 13.89 -48.03 -20.18
CA GLY A 222 15.22 -48.63 -20.02
C GLY A 222 16.23 -48.36 -21.14
N GLU A 223 15.80 -47.76 -22.25
CA GLU A 223 16.67 -47.50 -23.41
C GLU A 223 16.37 -46.09 -23.92
N ASP A 224 17.09 -45.09 -23.41
CA ASP A 224 17.47 -43.88 -24.14
C ASP A 224 18.34 -42.99 -23.23
N LYS A 225 19.59 -43.45 -23.07
CA LYS A 225 20.65 -42.67 -22.44
C LYS A 225 21.94 -42.81 -23.27
N LYS A 226 21.94 -42.28 -24.49
CA LYS A 226 23.19 -42.00 -25.23
C LYS A 226 22.98 -41.07 -26.44
N LEU A 227 23.84 -40.04 -26.52
CA LEU A 227 24.07 -39.10 -27.64
C LEU A 227 22.96 -38.01 -27.81
N GLN A 228 23.23 -36.71 -27.85
CA GLN A 228 24.28 -35.99 -28.56
C GLN A 228 24.58 -34.60 -27.94
N LYS A 229 25.78 -34.11 -28.24
CA LYS A 229 26.41 -32.87 -27.81
C LYS A 229 26.60 -31.97 -29.05
N LYS A 230 26.42 -30.64 -28.89
CA LYS A 230 26.80 -29.49 -29.77
C LYS A 230 25.87 -29.13 -30.95
N ASN A 231 25.26 -27.93 -30.91
CA ASN A 231 25.61 -26.77 -31.76
C ASN A 231 24.73 -25.50 -31.54
N LEU A 232 25.43 -24.36 -31.65
CA LEU A 232 25.11 -22.93 -31.87
C LEU A 232 23.67 -22.34 -31.94
N GLU A 233 23.50 -21.26 -31.14
CA GLU A 233 22.85 -19.94 -31.40
C GLU A 233 21.31 -19.72 -31.46
N PRO A 234 20.81 -18.47 -31.24
CA PRO A 234 19.77 -18.19 -30.25
C PRO A 234 18.35 -18.06 -30.82
N LYS A 235 17.36 -18.61 -30.08
CA LYS A 235 15.93 -18.41 -30.29
C LYS A 235 15.23 -17.94 -29.02
N ASP A 236 15.78 -16.95 -28.35
CA ASP A 236 15.12 -16.30 -27.21
C ASP A 236 14.10 -15.27 -27.70
N LYS A 237 12.87 -15.71 -28.00
CA LYS A 237 11.66 -14.84 -27.95
C LYS A 237 10.32 -15.57 -28.11
N LEU A 238 10.27 -16.84 -28.54
CA LEU A 238 8.99 -17.54 -28.72
C LEU A 238 8.63 -18.54 -27.60
N GLU A 239 9.60 -19.14 -26.91
CA GLU A 239 9.32 -20.16 -25.87
C GLU A 239 8.83 -19.61 -24.52
N LYS A 240 8.82 -18.27 -24.33
CA LYS A 240 8.35 -17.66 -23.06
C LYS A 240 6.84 -17.45 -22.98
N LYS A 241 6.09 -17.63 -24.08
CA LYS A 241 4.63 -17.48 -24.06
C LYS A 241 3.91 -18.78 -23.72
N GLU A 242 4.38 -19.93 -24.19
CA GLU A 242 3.75 -21.23 -23.85
C GLU A 242 3.96 -21.66 -22.39
N LYS A 243 5.04 -21.20 -21.72
CA LYS A 243 5.27 -21.50 -20.30
C LYS A 243 4.37 -20.74 -19.31
N LEU A 244 3.51 -19.83 -19.77
CA LEU A 244 2.58 -19.11 -18.89
C LEU A 244 1.19 -19.77 -18.80
N GLU A 245 0.81 -20.60 -19.77
CA GLU A 245 -0.51 -21.25 -19.79
C GLU A 245 -0.56 -22.57 -19.00
N GLU A 246 0.60 -23.10 -18.58
CA GLU A 246 0.69 -24.32 -17.74
C GLU A 246 1.16 -24.05 -16.30
N MET A 247 1.38 -22.79 -15.90
CA MET A 247 1.74 -22.49 -14.50
C MET A 247 0.53 -22.59 -13.60
N THR A 248 0.67 -23.36 -12.53
CA THR A 248 -0.33 -23.46 -11.47
C THR A 248 -0.50 -22.11 -10.75
N GLU A 249 -1.66 -21.86 -10.15
CA GLU A 249 -1.95 -20.57 -9.47
C GLU A 249 -0.92 -20.20 -8.39
N GLU A 250 -0.28 -21.19 -7.78
CA GLU A 250 0.77 -21.01 -6.78
C GLU A 250 2.07 -20.50 -7.41
N GLU A 251 2.49 -21.07 -8.53
CA GLU A 251 3.67 -20.63 -9.29
C GLU A 251 3.47 -19.22 -9.86
N LEU A 252 2.24 -18.88 -10.27
CA LEU A 252 1.90 -17.54 -10.75
C LEU A 252 2.02 -16.49 -9.63
N LYS A 253 1.59 -16.82 -8.40
CA LYS A 253 1.73 -15.95 -7.22
C LYS A 253 3.21 -15.73 -6.86
N GLU A 254 4.02 -16.78 -6.87
CA GLU A 254 5.46 -16.66 -6.61
C GLU A 254 6.16 -15.82 -7.69
N TRP A 255 5.77 -15.99 -8.96
CA TRP A 255 6.31 -15.20 -10.06
C TRP A 255 5.97 -13.72 -9.93
N CYS A 256 4.73 -13.38 -9.55
CA CYS A 256 4.32 -12.00 -9.29
C CYS A 256 5.09 -11.36 -8.13
N LEU A 257 5.23 -12.06 -6.99
CA LEU A 257 6.00 -11.57 -5.85
C LEU A 257 7.48 -11.32 -6.22
N LYS A 258 8.06 -12.22 -7.01
CA LYS A 258 9.44 -12.10 -7.50
C LYS A 258 9.62 -10.91 -8.45
N LYS A 259 8.62 -10.63 -9.29
CA LYS A 259 8.62 -9.46 -10.18
C LYS A 259 8.45 -8.15 -9.42
N GLU A 260 7.58 -8.12 -8.42
CA GLU A 260 7.38 -6.94 -7.56
C GLU A 260 8.66 -6.57 -6.80
N ALA A 261 9.36 -7.57 -6.23
CA ALA A 261 10.63 -7.37 -5.55
C ALA A 261 11.71 -6.79 -6.50
N ALA A 262 11.78 -7.31 -7.73
CA ALA A 262 12.71 -6.81 -8.74
C ALA A 262 12.39 -5.36 -9.20
N ILE A 263 11.12 -4.97 -9.20
CA ILE A 263 10.71 -3.59 -9.49
C ILE A 263 11.09 -2.66 -8.34
N LYS A 264 10.84 -3.06 -7.09
CA LYS A 264 11.23 -2.28 -5.91
C LYS A 264 12.73 -2.03 -5.81
N GLU A 265 13.57 -3.00 -6.18
CA GLU A 265 15.02 -2.78 -6.24
C GLU A 265 15.41 -1.83 -7.38
N LYS A 266 14.78 -1.94 -8.56
CA LYS A 266 15.04 -1.02 -9.67
C LYS A 266 14.58 0.41 -9.39
N GLU A 267 13.49 0.61 -8.66
CA GLU A 267 13.07 1.94 -8.21
C GLU A 267 14.04 2.54 -7.21
N LYS A 268 14.51 1.75 -6.22
CA LYS A 268 15.52 2.22 -5.26
C LYS A 268 16.80 2.67 -5.96
N LEU A 269 17.29 1.88 -6.93
CA LEU A 269 18.46 2.25 -7.74
C LEU A 269 18.20 3.49 -8.60
N LYS A 270 16.99 3.65 -9.17
CA LYS A 270 16.61 4.87 -9.91
C LYS A 270 16.52 6.11 -9.01
N THR A 271 16.04 5.97 -7.77
CA THR A 271 15.99 7.07 -6.79
C THR A 271 17.37 7.44 -6.24
N GLU A 272 18.30 6.50 -6.19
CA GLU A 272 19.69 6.78 -5.81
C GLU A 272 20.49 7.43 -6.95
N MET A 273 20.18 7.11 -8.21
CA MET A 273 20.84 7.72 -9.38
C MET A 273 20.24 9.06 -9.83
N LYS A 274 18.97 9.34 -9.56
CA LYS A 274 18.36 10.65 -9.79
C LYS A 274 18.33 11.45 -8.48
N GLY A 275 19.35 12.27 -8.28
CA GLY A 275 19.30 13.37 -7.33
C GLY A 275 18.01 14.19 -7.50
N LYS A 276 17.43 14.56 -6.37
CA LYS A 276 16.18 15.32 -6.14
C LYS A 276 15.76 16.28 -7.26
N GLU A 277 14.86 15.84 -8.12
CA GLU A 277 13.84 16.70 -8.75
C GLU A 277 12.51 15.94 -8.75
N LYS A 278 11.52 16.45 -8.01
CA LYS A 278 10.15 15.93 -8.03
C LYS A 278 9.41 16.52 -9.23
N PRO A 279 8.70 15.71 -10.04
CA PRO A 279 7.60 16.23 -10.84
C PRO A 279 6.34 16.23 -9.97
N ASP A 280 5.78 17.42 -9.75
CA ASP A 280 4.46 17.61 -9.16
C ASP A 280 3.38 17.07 -10.12
N GLY A 281 2.52 16.18 -9.63
CA GLY A 281 1.34 15.72 -10.36
C GLY A 281 1.22 14.20 -10.58
N ALA A 282 1.53 13.36 -9.58
CA ALA A 282 1.15 11.94 -9.63
C ALA A 282 -0.28 11.77 -9.09
N LYS A 283 -1.25 11.54 -10.00
CA LYS A 283 -2.61 11.05 -9.67
C LYS A 283 -2.49 9.87 -8.71
N ALA A 284 -3.22 9.95 -7.59
CA ALA A 284 -3.25 8.91 -6.56
C ALA A 284 -3.53 7.53 -7.18
N GLU A 285 -2.49 6.70 -7.27
CA GLU A 285 -2.61 5.31 -7.68
C GLU A 285 -3.37 4.58 -6.56
N LYS A 286 -4.54 4.01 -6.88
CA LYS A 286 -5.33 3.24 -5.91
C LYS A 286 -4.44 2.16 -5.31
N ARG A 287 -4.55 1.94 -3.99
CA ARG A 287 -3.82 0.84 -3.34
C ARG A 287 -4.20 -0.47 -4.01
N LEU A 288 -3.19 -1.27 -4.38
CA LEU A 288 -3.33 -2.58 -5.03
C LEU A 288 -4.30 -3.53 -4.32
N GLN A 289 -4.49 -3.35 -3.01
CA GLN A 289 -5.39 -4.15 -2.18
C GLN A 289 -6.89 -3.87 -2.43
N ASP A 290 -7.20 -2.73 -3.05
CA ASP A 290 -8.58 -2.28 -3.29
C ASP A 290 -9.03 -2.49 -4.74
N MET A 291 -8.15 -3.00 -5.63
CA MET A 291 -8.48 -3.24 -7.04
C MET A 291 -9.09 -4.63 -7.25
N ASN A 292 -10.14 -4.70 -8.06
CA ASN A 292 -10.75 -5.97 -8.46
C ASN A 292 -9.83 -6.72 -9.46
N GLU A 293 -9.96 -8.06 -9.59
CA GLU A 293 -9.11 -8.90 -10.44
C GLU A 293 -9.02 -8.40 -11.90
N LYS A 294 -10.14 -7.89 -12.43
CA LYS A 294 -10.18 -7.29 -13.77
C LYS A 294 -9.36 -6.00 -13.88
N GLU A 295 -9.47 -5.13 -12.88
CA GLU A 295 -8.69 -3.87 -12.83
C GLU A 295 -7.20 -4.16 -12.63
N LEU A 296 -6.88 -5.22 -11.89
CA LEU A 296 -5.51 -5.69 -11.69
C LEU A 296 -4.89 -6.23 -12.99
N LEU A 297 -5.64 -7.00 -13.77
CA LEU A 297 -5.23 -7.46 -15.10
C LEU A 297 -4.96 -6.30 -16.06
N GLU A 298 -5.85 -5.30 -16.10
CA GLU A 298 -5.67 -4.11 -16.93
C GLU A 298 -4.47 -3.27 -16.50
N TRP A 299 -4.26 -3.12 -15.19
CA TRP A 299 -3.10 -2.41 -14.65
C TRP A 299 -1.78 -3.12 -14.99
N CYS A 300 -1.74 -4.46 -14.89
CA CYS A 300 -0.58 -5.26 -15.27
C CYS A 300 -0.25 -5.12 -16.76
N LEU A 301 -1.25 -5.20 -17.64
CA LEU A 301 -1.06 -5.03 -19.09
C LEU A 301 -0.53 -3.63 -19.42
N LYS A 302 -1.04 -2.60 -18.73
CA LYS A 302 -0.59 -1.22 -18.89
C LYS A 302 0.87 -1.04 -18.46
N LYS A 303 1.26 -1.55 -17.29
CA LYS A 303 2.65 -1.48 -16.82
C LYS A 303 3.59 -2.28 -17.73
N GLU A 304 3.15 -3.41 -18.28
CA GLU A 304 3.94 -4.17 -19.25
C GLU A 304 4.19 -3.36 -20.54
N ALA A 305 3.21 -2.58 -21.00
CA ALA A 305 3.37 -1.69 -22.14
C ALA A 305 4.35 -0.54 -21.85
N ASP A 306 4.22 0.13 -20.70
CA ASP A 306 5.12 1.22 -20.29
C ASP A 306 6.58 0.73 -20.20
N ILE A 307 6.81 -0.47 -19.65
CA ILE A 307 8.15 -1.07 -19.56
C ILE A 307 8.72 -1.35 -20.97
N LYS A 308 7.89 -1.84 -21.91
CA LYS A 308 8.34 -2.08 -23.29
C LYS A 308 8.73 -0.78 -24.00
N GLU A 309 8.04 0.31 -23.72
CA GLU A 309 8.37 1.62 -24.26
C GLU A 309 9.71 2.13 -23.72
N ILE A 310 9.91 2.07 -22.40
CA ILE A 310 11.19 2.45 -21.77
C ILE A 310 12.36 1.64 -22.32
N VAL A 311 12.21 0.32 -22.46
CA VAL A 311 13.27 -0.55 -23.02
C VAL A 311 13.57 -0.20 -24.48
N LYS A 312 12.56 0.22 -25.25
CA LYS A 312 12.74 0.66 -26.63
C LYS A 312 13.50 1.99 -26.68
N GLU A 313 13.16 2.95 -25.83
CA GLU A 313 13.86 4.23 -25.72
C GLU A 313 15.33 4.06 -25.32
N GLU A 314 15.60 3.22 -24.32
CA GLU A 314 16.98 2.90 -23.90
C GLU A 314 17.78 2.25 -25.04
N ALA A 315 17.16 1.35 -25.82
CA ALA A 315 17.80 0.74 -26.98
C ALA A 315 18.06 1.73 -28.13
N GLU A 316 17.22 2.76 -28.30
CA GLU A 316 17.44 3.82 -29.28
C GLU A 316 18.51 4.82 -28.83
N GLN A 317 18.57 5.16 -27.55
CA GLN A 317 19.62 6.00 -26.97
C GLN A 317 21.00 5.32 -27.06
N ALA A 318 21.07 4.00 -26.79
CA ALA A 318 22.30 3.23 -26.94
C ALA A 318 22.84 3.22 -28.38
N LYS A 319 21.96 3.30 -29.39
CA LYS A 319 22.35 3.42 -30.81
C LYS A 319 22.85 4.82 -31.18
N LYS A 320 22.35 5.87 -30.52
CA LYS A 320 22.75 7.26 -30.77
C LYS A 320 24.04 7.65 -30.02
N GLY A 321 24.36 6.99 -28.90
CA GLY A 321 25.60 7.20 -28.14
C GLY A 321 26.86 6.55 -28.72
N SER A 322 26.76 5.82 -29.84
CA SER A 322 27.90 5.16 -30.51
C SER A 322 28.28 5.87 -31.82
N THR A 323 28.51 7.18 -31.75
CA THR A 323 29.33 7.87 -32.76
C THR A 323 30.73 8.02 -32.19
N PRO A 324 31.76 7.35 -32.77
CA PRO A 324 33.14 7.53 -32.34
C PRO A 324 33.57 8.94 -32.71
N GLU A 325 33.87 9.74 -31.70
CA GLU A 325 34.45 11.07 -31.84
C GLU A 325 35.88 10.93 -32.39
N ALA A 326 35.97 10.92 -33.72
CA ALA A 326 37.22 10.90 -34.43
C ALA A 326 37.77 12.33 -34.55
N ASN A 327 38.80 12.60 -33.76
CA ASN A 327 39.93 13.53 -34.02
C ASN A 327 39.65 15.04 -34.24
N LYS A 328 40.25 15.89 -33.38
CA LYS A 328 41.13 17.02 -33.75
C LYS A 328 41.53 17.88 -32.53
N LYS A 329 42.74 17.69 -31.99
CA LYS A 329 43.93 18.53 -32.23
C LYS A 329 45.10 18.09 -31.36
#